data_AF-A0A522BFL1-F1
#
_entry.id   AF-A0A522BFL1-F1
#
_cell.length_a   1.000
_cell.length_b   1.000
_cell.length_c   1.000
_cell.angle_alpha   90.00
_cell.angle_beta   90.00
_cell.angle_gamma   90.00
#
_symmetry.space_group_name_H-M   'P 1'
#
loop_
_entity.id
_entity.type
_entity.pdbx_description
1 polymer ?
#
loop_
_entity_poly.entity_id
_entity_poly.type
_entity_poly.pdbx_seq_one_letter_code
_entity_poly.pdbx_strand_id
1 'polypeptide(L)'
;MSSCQPEQLVLMYFLLPLWIAAGLADALCHRRADIAHTAGPFESLLHLLMLVEVGLPLLAALFLEIDALLIALMLVAFSVHEATALWDVGYASRRRRVSPIEQHVHSFLEMIPLMSIIVVVILRWEQFLAIFGAG
;
A
#
# COMPACT_ATOMS: atom_id res chain seq x y z
N MET A 1 32.45 -3.05 1.46
CA MET A 1 31.05 -3.25 1.89
C MET A 1 30.35 -1.92 1.65
N SER A 2 29.52 -1.81 0.61
CA SER A 2 28.74 -0.59 0.40
C SER A 2 27.87 -0.38 1.64
N SER A 3 28.01 0.76 2.30
CA SER A 3 27.15 1.15 3.41
C SER A 3 25.70 1.15 2.91
N CYS A 4 24.82 0.45 3.62
CA CYS A 4 23.38 0.48 3.33
C CYS A 4 22.91 1.93 3.40
N GLN A 5 22.31 2.43 2.32
CA GLN A 5 21.83 3.80 2.27
C GLN A 5 20.72 4.00 3.31
N PRO A 6 20.67 5.12 4.04
CA PRO A 6 19.67 5.34 5.09
C PRO A 6 18.23 5.18 4.58
N GLU A 7 17.96 5.54 3.32
CA GLU A 7 16.69 5.36 2.63
C GLU A 7 16.27 3.89 2.54
N GLN A 8 17.21 2.99 2.23
CA GLN A 8 16.95 1.54 2.17
C GLN A 8 16.66 0.97 3.57
N LEU A 9 17.37 1.46 4.60
CA LEU A 9 17.10 1.09 5.98
C LEU A 9 15.71 1.55 6.43
N VAL A 10 15.29 2.74 6.03
CA VAL A 10 13.94 3.26 6.31
C VAL A 10 12.87 2.39 5.62
N LEU A 11 13.07 1.99 4.36
CA LEU A 11 12.14 1.07 3.68
C LEU A 11 12.00 -0.26 4.43
N MET A 12 13.12 -0.93 4.71
CA MET A 12 13.13 -2.31 5.21
C MET A 12 12.80 -2.42 6.70
N TYR A 13 13.25 -1.47 7.52
CA TYR A 13 13.18 -1.58 8.98
C TYR A 13 12.21 -0.61 9.64
N PHE A 14 11.65 0.35 8.89
CA PHE A 14 10.66 1.27 9.41
C PHE A 14 9.33 1.20 8.66
N LEU A 15 9.32 1.51 7.37
CA LEU A 15 8.09 1.58 6.57
C LEU A 15 7.45 0.20 6.40
N LEU A 16 8.20 -0.81 5.95
CA LEU A 16 7.64 -2.15 5.75
C LEU A 16 7.11 -2.79 7.06
N PRO A 17 7.84 -2.78 8.19
CA PRO A 17 7.30 -3.31 9.45
C PRO A 17 6.10 -2.53 9.96
N LEU A 18 6.08 -1.20 9.80
CA LEU A 18 4.94 -0.37 10.21
C LEU A 18 3.70 -0.65 9.36
N TRP A 19 3.87 -0.86 8.05
CA TRP A 19 2.78 -1.24 7.16
C TRP A 19 2.18 -2.59 7.53
N ILE A 20 3.03 -3.58 7.83
CA ILE A 20 2.58 -4.90 8.33
C ILE A 20 1.81 -4.74 9.64
N ALA A 21 2.30 -3.91 10.58
CA ALA A 21 1.61 -3.65 11.83
C ALA A 21 0.23 -2.98 11.61
N ALA A 22 0.13 -2.04 10.67
CA ALA A 22 -1.14 -1.41 10.29
C ALA A 22 -2.11 -2.45 9.68
N GLY A 23 -1.64 -3.35 8.82
CA GLY A 23 -2.47 -4.43 8.27
C GLY A 23 -2.99 -5.40 9.33
N LEU A 24 -2.18 -5.70 10.34
CA LEU A 24 -2.63 -6.49 11.49
C LEU A 24 -3.66 -5.72 12.34
N ALA A 25 -3.47 -4.42 12.54
CA ALA A 25 -4.42 -3.58 13.26
C ALA A 25 -5.77 -3.48 12.52
N ASP A 26 -5.75 -3.42 11.20
CA ASP A 26 -6.94 -3.44 10.34
C ASP A 26 -7.69 -4.77 10.47
N ALA A 27 -6.99 -5.90 10.39
CA ALA A 27 -7.58 -7.22 10.62
C ALA A 27 -8.24 -7.35 12.01
N LEU A 28 -7.68 -6.71 13.04
CA LEU A 28 -8.31 -6.63 14.37
C LEU A 28 -9.56 -5.73 14.38
N CYS A 29 -9.58 -4.64 13.60
CA CYS A 29 -10.76 -3.80 13.42
C CYS A 29 -11.88 -4.60 12.74
N HIS A 30 -11.59 -5.32 11.66
CA HIS A 30 -12.55 -6.17 10.97
C HIS A 30 -13.12 -7.28 11.83
N ARG A 31 -12.29 -7.94 12.63
CA ARG A 31 -12.76 -8.95 13.60
C ARG A 31 -13.71 -8.36 14.63
N ARG A 32 -13.42 -7.15 15.13
CA ARG A 32 -14.30 -6.46 16.10
C ARG A 32 -15.60 -5.96 15.47
N ALA A 33 -15.56 -5.55 14.21
CA ALA A 33 -16.71 -5.08 13.44
C ALA A 33 -17.57 -6.24 12.89
N ASP A 34 -17.14 -7.48 13.07
CA ASP A 34 -17.81 -8.69 12.59
C ASP A 34 -18.23 -8.55 11.10
N ILE A 35 -17.25 -8.20 10.26
CA ILE A 35 -17.52 -7.87 8.85
C ILE A 35 -18.20 -9.01 8.10
N ALA A 36 -18.01 -10.26 8.53
CA ALA A 36 -18.68 -11.43 7.98
C ALA A 36 -20.21 -11.35 8.09
N HIS A 37 -20.74 -10.74 9.15
CA HIS A 37 -22.17 -10.61 9.41
C HIS A 37 -22.71 -9.19 9.21
N THR A 38 -21.86 -8.17 9.08
CA THR A 38 -22.28 -6.79 8.83
C THR A 38 -22.20 -6.40 7.35
N ALA A 39 -21.00 -6.33 6.77
CA ALA A 39 -20.77 -5.92 5.39
C ALA A 39 -20.65 -7.09 4.40
N GLY A 40 -20.46 -8.29 4.91
CA GLY A 40 -20.37 -9.55 4.18
C GLY A 40 -19.01 -9.79 3.50
N PRO A 41 -18.87 -10.93 2.81
CA PRO A 41 -17.61 -11.36 2.20
C PRO A 41 -17.12 -10.46 1.06
N PHE A 42 -17.99 -9.59 0.53
CA PHE A 42 -17.61 -8.65 -0.52
C PHE A 42 -16.58 -7.61 -0.04
N GLU A 43 -16.71 -7.12 1.20
CA GLU A 43 -15.71 -6.22 1.79
C GLU A 43 -14.35 -6.93 1.93
N SER A 44 -14.35 -8.21 2.34
CA SER A 44 -13.13 -9.01 2.39
C SER A 44 -12.49 -9.22 1.01
N LEU A 45 -13.30 -9.35 -0.04
CA LEU A 45 -12.80 -9.47 -1.42
C LEU A 45 -12.15 -8.16 -1.90
N LEU A 46 -12.72 -7.01 -1.57
CA LEU A 46 -12.09 -5.71 -1.85
C LEU A 46 -10.75 -5.56 -1.14
N HIS A 47 -10.64 -6.02 0.11
CA HIS A 47 -9.36 -6.05 0.82
C HIS A 47 -8.33 -6.98 0.18
N LEU A 48 -8.75 -8.15 -0.32
CA LEU A 48 -7.85 -9.04 -1.06
C LEU A 48 -7.40 -8.42 -2.39
N LEU A 49 -8.30 -7.72 -3.09
CA LEU A 49 -7.94 -6.96 -4.29
C LEU A 49 -6.90 -5.88 -3.97
N MET A 50 -7.15 -5.08 -2.93
CA MET A 50 -6.22 -4.06 -2.44
C MET A 50 -4.86 -4.64 -2.03
N LEU A 51 -4.86 -5.80 -1.37
CA LEU A 51 -3.64 -6.52 -1.02
C LEU A 51 -2.86 -6.95 -2.27
N VAL A 52 -3.52 -7.35 -3.36
CA VAL A 52 -2.87 -7.67 -4.63
C VAL A 52 -2.33 -6.42 -5.32
N GLU A 53 -3.10 -5.33 -5.34
CA GLU A 53 -2.71 -4.04 -5.95
C GLU A 53 -1.42 -3.49 -5.33
N VAL A 54 -1.22 -3.62 -4.02
CA VAL A 54 0.03 -3.21 -3.34
C VAL A 54 1.07 -4.34 -3.29
N GLY A 55 0.62 -5.58 -3.09
CA GLY A 55 1.49 -6.74 -2.94
C GLY A 55 2.26 -7.09 -4.21
N LEU A 56 1.65 -6.94 -5.39
CA LEU A 56 2.32 -7.21 -6.66
C LEU A 56 3.51 -6.28 -6.92
N PRO A 57 3.39 -4.93 -6.87
CA PRO A 57 4.54 -4.04 -7.03
C PRO A 57 5.56 -4.20 -5.90
N LEU A 58 5.14 -4.50 -4.67
CA LEU A 58 6.06 -4.80 -3.56
C LEU A 58 6.92 -6.03 -3.86
N LEU A 59 6.29 -7.14 -4.27
CA LEU A 59 7.01 -8.38 -4.63
C LEU A 59 7.91 -8.14 -5.85
N ALA A 60 7.44 -7.39 -6.86
CA ALA A 60 8.27 -6.99 -7.99
C ALA A 60 9.52 -6.21 -7.52
N ALA A 61 9.37 -5.23 -6.62
CA ALA A 61 10.50 -4.47 -6.09
C ALA A 61 11.47 -5.30 -5.23
N LEU A 62 11.00 -6.40 -4.63
CA LEU A 62 11.84 -7.33 -3.85
C LEU A 62 12.63 -8.30 -4.73
N PHE A 63 12.07 -8.72 -5.88
CA PHE A 63 12.61 -9.80 -6.69
C PHE A 63 13.17 -9.37 -8.05
N LEU A 64 12.78 -8.19 -8.55
CA LEU A 64 13.19 -7.65 -9.84
C LEU A 64 14.04 -6.41 -9.66
N GLU A 65 14.74 -6.04 -10.72
CA GLU A 65 15.42 -4.75 -10.75
C GLU A 65 14.40 -3.61 -10.87
N ILE A 66 14.56 -2.57 -10.05
CA ILE A 66 13.71 -1.38 -10.06
C ILE A 66 14.11 -0.47 -11.24
N ASP A 67 13.59 -0.77 -12.43
CA ASP A 67 13.72 0.08 -13.62
C ASP A 67 12.54 1.07 -13.76
N ALA A 68 12.55 1.86 -14.84
CA ALA A 68 11.50 2.83 -15.14
C ALA A 68 10.10 2.18 -15.28
N LEU A 69 10.03 0.97 -15.84
CA LEU A 69 8.78 0.23 -15.99
C LEU A 69 8.22 -0.17 -14.63
N LEU A 70 9.07 -0.64 -13.72
CA LEU A 70 8.65 -1.02 -12.38
C LEU A 70 8.17 0.21 -11.58
N ILE A 71 8.85 1.35 -11.67
CA ILE A 71 8.39 2.59 -11.02
C ILE A 71 7.04 3.04 -11.60
N ALA A 72 6.85 2.98 -12.92
CA ALA A 72 5.57 3.29 -13.55
C ALA A 72 4.46 2.33 -13.07
N LEU A 73 4.77 1.02 -12.96
CA LEU A 73 3.85 0.03 -12.40
C LEU A 73 3.47 0.38 -10.96
N MET A 74 4.41 0.76 -10.10
CA MET A 74 4.12 1.18 -8.72
C MET A 74 3.16 2.37 -8.67
N LEU A 75 3.36 3.38 -9.51
CA LEU A 75 2.52 4.58 -9.56
C LEU A 75 1.10 4.28 -10.07
N VAL A 76 0.98 3.45 -11.10
CA VAL A 76 -0.31 3.02 -11.64
C VAL A 76 -1.04 2.15 -10.63
N ALA A 77 -0.36 1.17 -10.05
CA ALA A 77 -0.93 0.27 -9.05
C ALA A 77 -1.41 1.06 -7.82
N PHE A 78 -0.63 2.03 -7.35
CA PHE A 78 -1.05 2.93 -6.28
C PHE A 78 -2.30 3.75 -6.66
N SER A 79 -2.35 4.30 -7.88
CA SER A 79 -3.53 5.07 -8.33
C SER A 79 -4.80 4.22 -8.43
N VAL A 80 -4.66 2.95 -8.88
CA VAL A 80 -5.75 1.97 -8.89
C VAL A 80 -6.15 1.62 -7.47
N HIS A 81 -5.19 1.41 -6.58
CA HIS A 81 -5.41 1.13 -5.16
C HIS A 81 -6.21 2.23 -4.47
N GLU A 82 -5.89 3.50 -4.69
CA GLU A 82 -6.66 4.63 -4.14
C GLU A 82 -8.12 4.61 -4.63
N ALA A 83 -8.36 4.27 -5.89
CA ALA A 83 -9.72 4.13 -6.41
C ALA A 83 -10.46 2.94 -5.76
N THR A 84 -9.79 1.82 -5.55
CA THR A 84 -10.34 0.64 -4.86
C THR A 84 -10.58 0.92 -3.38
N ALA A 85 -9.72 1.67 -2.70
CA ALA A 85 -9.88 2.09 -1.31
C ALA A 85 -11.08 3.03 -1.13
N LEU A 86 -11.25 4.01 -2.04
CA LEU A 86 -12.45 4.85 -2.07
C LEU A 86 -13.73 4.03 -2.29
N TRP A 87 -13.66 2.98 -3.10
CA TRP A 87 -14.78 2.06 -3.30
C TRP A 87 -15.07 1.26 -2.02
N ASP A 88 -14.05 0.72 -1.35
CA ASP A 88 -14.19 -0.03 -0.11
C ASP A 88 -14.82 0.81 1.01
N VAL A 89 -14.26 1.99 1.31
CA VAL A 89 -14.81 2.88 2.35
C VAL A 89 -16.24 3.32 1.99
N GLY A 90 -16.51 3.57 0.70
CA GLY A 90 -17.86 3.88 0.21
C GLY A 90 -18.84 2.70 0.35
N TYR A 91 -18.36 1.47 0.20
CA TYR A 91 -19.14 0.25 0.39
C TYR A 91 -19.43 -0.03 1.87
N ALA A 92 -18.41 0.05 2.72
CA ALA A 92 -18.44 -0.23 4.15
C ALA A 92 -19.29 0.81 4.91
N SER A 93 -19.08 2.10 4.64
CA SER A 93 -19.78 3.20 5.33
C SER A 93 -21.30 3.19 5.13
N ARG A 94 -21.80 2.57 4.06
CA ARG A 94 -23.24 2.40 3.80
C ARG A 94 -23.85 1.18 4.50
N ARG A 95 -23.03 0.28 5.05
CA ARG A 95 -23.46 -1.04 5.57
C ARG A 95 -23.12 -1.24 7.04
N ARG A 96 -22.05 -0.62 7.52
CA ARG A 96 -21.61 -0.72 8.91
C ARG A 96 -21.00 0.59 9.37
N ARG A 97 -20.84 0.70 10.68
CA ARG A 97 -20.06 1.78 11.28
C ARG A 97 -18.57 1.49 11.09
N VAL A 98 -17.88 2.35 10.35
CA VAL A 98 -16.40 2.40 10.30
C VAL A 98 -15.93 3.27 11.47
N SER A 99 -15.11 2.74 12.36
CA SER A 99 -14.72 3.46 13.58
C SER A 99 -13.63 4.52 13.31
N PRO A 100 -13.49 5.56 14.16
CA PRO A 100 -12.38 6.51 14.01
C PRO A 100 -10.99 5.87 14.09
N ILE A 101 -10.84 4.82 14.90
CA ILE A 101 -9.59 4.07 15.01
C ILE A 101 -9.29 3.34 13.71
N GLU A 102 -10.28 2.68 13.14
CA GLU A 102 -10.17 1.98 11.87
C GLU A 102 -9.82 2.94 10.73
N GLN A 103 -10.49 4.09 10.65
CA GLN A 103 -10.13 5.13 9.67
C GLN A 103 -8.70 5.64 9.87
N HIS A 104 -8.25 5.78 11.11
CA HIS A 104 -6.87 6.18 11.37
C HIS A 104 -5.87 5.11 10.92
N VAL A 105 -6.18 3.81 11.13
CA VAL A 105 -5.37 2.69 10.62
C VAL A 105 -5.34 2.69 9.09
N HIS A 106 -6.48 2.94 8.43
CA HIS A 106 -6.56 3.07 6.97
C HIS A 106 -5.65 4.19 6.45
N SER A 107 -5.57 5.34 7.14
CA SER A 107 -4.62 6.40 6.78
C SER A 107 -3.15 5.94 6.78
N PHE A 108 -2.74 5.02 7.67
CA PHE A 108 -1.40 4.44 7.62
C PHE A 108 -1.24 3.46 6.44
N LEU A 109 -2.26 2.66 6.17
CA LEU A 109 -2.27 1.71 5.06
C LEU A 109 -2.19 2.40 3.69
N GLU A 110 -2.77 3.58 3.53
CA GLU A 110 -2.68 4.42 2.32
C GLU A 110 -1.33 5.14 2.22
N MET A 111 -0.91 5.79 3.31
CA MET A 111 0.24 6.69 3.26
C MET A 111 1.59 5.96 3.21
N ILE A 112 1.74 4.79 3.84
CA ILE A 112 3.02 4.08 3.85
C ILE A 112 3.43 3.57 2.45
N PRO A 113 2.54 2.97 1.64
CA PRO A 113 2.82 2.67 0.25
C PRO A 113 3.28 3.90 -0.54
N LEU A 114 2.58 5.03 -0.41
CA LEU A 114 2.98 6.28 -1.07
C LEU A 114 4.39 6.74 -0.64
N MET A 115 4.65 6.76 0.68
CA MET A 115 5.96 7.09 1.22
C MET A 115 7.04 6.14 0.70
N SER A 116 6.75 4.84 0.59
CA SER A 116 7.68 3.84 0.07
C SER A 116 8.00 4.08 -1.39
N ILE A 117 6.99 4.42 -2.22
CA ILE A 117 7.18 4.80 -3.63
C ILE A 117 8.06 6.05 -3.74
N ILE A 118 7.82 7.07 -2.91
CA ILE A 118 8.64 8.30 -2.89
C ILE A 118 10.10 7.97 -2.59
N VAL A 119 10.37 7.11 -1.60
CA VAL A 119 11.74 6.70 -1.26
C VAL A 119 12.37 5.90 -2.40
N VAL A 120 11.62 5.02 -3.07
CA VAL A 120 12.10 4.29 -4.26
C VAL A 120 12.45 5.25 -5.41
N VAL A 121 11.61 6.26 -5.67
CA VAL A 121 11.87 7.30 -6.68
C VAL A 121 13.14 8.08 -6.34
N ILE A 122 13.36 8.44 -5.06
CA ILE A 122 14.59 9.11 -4.62
C ILE A 122 15.81 8.21 -4.87
N LEU A 123 15.72 6.93 -4.52
CA LEU A 123 16.80 5.95 -4.73
C LEU A 123 17.09 5.66 -6.20
N ARG A 124 16.09 5.81 -7.08
CA ARG A 124 16.17 5.47 -8.51
C ARG A 124 15.77 6.66 -9.37
N TRP A 125 16.30 7.84 -9.05
CA TRP A 125 15.90 9.10 -9.68
C TRP A 125 16.03 9.11 -11.21
N GLU A 126 17.15 8.60 -11.74
CA GLU A 126 17.34 8.50 -13.20
C GLU A 126 16.29 7.60 -13.87
N GLN A 127 15.90 6.50 -13.22
CA GLN A 127 14.85 5.61 -13.73
C GLN A 127 13.48 6.27 -13.67
N PHE A 128 13.23 7.10 -12.67
CA PHE A 128 12.02 7.91 -12.62
C PHE A 128 11.98 8.95 -13.76
N LEU A 129 13.09 9.63 -14.05
CA LEU A 129 13.20 10.54 -15.20
C LEU A 129 13.02 9.82 -16.54
N ALA A 130 13.51 8.58 -16.65
CA ALA A 130 13.38 7.76 -17.84
C ALA A 130 11.91 7.42 -18.20
N ILE A 131 10.98 7.44 -17.24
CA ILE A 131 9.52 7.35 -17.51
C ILE A 131 9.08 8.45 -18.49
N PHE A 132 9.72 9.62 -18.42
CA PHE A 132 9.41 10.78 -19.24
C PHE A 132 10.40 10.99 -20.40
N GLY A 133 11.31 10.03 -20.63
CA GLY A 133 12.35 10.11 -21.66
C GLY A 133 13.52 11.04 -21.32
N ALA A 134 13.76 11.32 -20.04
CA ALA A 134 14.77 12.26 -19.56
C ALA A 134 15.92 11.61 -18.73
N GLY A 135 16.05 10.29 -18.77
CA GLY A 135 17.06 9.50 -18.05
C GLY A 135 17.84 8.55 -18.95
#